data_AF-A0A379D925-F1
#
_entry.id   AF-A0A379D925-F1
#
_cell.length_a   1.000
_cell.length_b   1.000
_cell.length_c   1.000
_cell.angle_alpha   90.00
_cell.angle_beta   90.00
_cell.angle_gamma   90.00
#
_symmetry.space_group_name_H-M   'P 1'
#
loop_
_entity.id
_entity.type
_entity.pdbx_description
1 polymer ?
#
loop_
_entity_poly.entity_id
_entity_poly.type
_entity_poly.pdbx_seq_one_letter_code
_entity_poly.pdbx_strand_id
1 'polypeptide(L)'
;MNIFRNIADFFHRILKLIILILVLSILILIIKWRYDALYVESTTRTDAEFSIVDEIRKIKSDIIATKNGDPLESPIPVVVEDKKDNVTINISENEPVDSIANSLLEKGLIQDTEVFKVMVNDMGLYNSFVSGTYSFKKDSKILDTLMTLTNSSYREYDFEIVEGENAQAVGKKLLSIGAIKSEEAFDQQCKELGVENSFKAGKYTISTPSKVIKIIEKLTSQTLDQK
;
A
#
# COMPACT_ATOMS: atom_id res chain seq x y z
N MET A 1 -3.96 -8.46 -67.05
CA MET A 1 -3.10 -7.99 -65.94
C MET A 1 -3.77 -6.94 -65.01
N ASN A 2 -5.10 -6.73 -65.08
CA ASN A 2 -5.80 -5.79 -64.17
C ASN A 2 -6.56 -6.49 -63.02
N ILE A 3 -6.93 -7.76 -63.20
CA ILE A 3 -7.73 -8.52 -62.23
C ILE A 3 -6.88 -8.90 -61.00
N PHE A 4 -5.62 -9.28 -61.20
CA PHE A 4 -4.68 -9.58 -60.12
C PHE A 4 -4.33 -8.38 -59.24
N ARG A 5 -4.24 -7.18 -59.82
CA ARG A 5 -4.02 -5.93 -59.07
C ARG A 5 -5.22 -5.59 -58.18
N ASN A 6 -6.43 -5.69 -58.73
CA ASN A 6 -7.65 -5.45 -57.97
C ASN A 6 -7.88 -6.47 -56.85
N ILE A 7 -7.49 -7.73 -57.06
CA ILE A 7 -7.52 -8.78 -56.02
C ILE A 7 -6.49 -8.48 -54.93
N ALA A 8 -5.25 -8.14 -55.30
CA ALA A 8 -4.22 -7.80 -54.33
C ALA A 8 -4.62 -6.59 -53.46
N ASP A 9 -5.23 -5.56 -54.05
CA ASP A 9 -5.70 -4.38 -53.33
C ASP A 9 -6.86 -4.69 -52.37
N PHE A 10 -7.74 -5.63 -52.74
CA PHE A 10 -8.80 -6.13 -51.86
C PHE A 10 -8.25 -6.90 -50.66
N PHE A 11 -7.26 -7.77 -50.89
CA PHE A 11 -6.56 -8.50 -49.82
C PHE A 11 -5.85 -7.54 -48.86
N HIS A 12 -5.19 -6.49 -49.33
CA HIS A 12 -4.53 -5.51 -48.47
C HIS A 12 -5.53 -4.73 -47.60
N ARG A 13 -6.74 -4.43 -48.12
CA ARG A 13 -7.79 -3.78 -47.33
C ARG A 13 -8.33 -4.69 -46.23
N ILE A 14 -8.57 -5.97 -46.53
CA ILE A 14 -8.99 -6.97 -45.53
C ILE A 14 -7.89 -7.19 -44.49
N LEU A 15 -6.63 -7.31 -44.93
CA LEU A 15 -5.50 -7.50 -44.04
C LEU A 15 -5.35 -6.35 -43.04
N LYS A 16 -5.51 -5.09 -43.49
CA LYS A 16 -5.50 -3.92 -42.59
C LYS A 16 -6.63 -3.98 -41.55
N LEU A 17 -7.82 -4.42 -41.94
CA LEU A 17 -8.96 -4.57 -41.01
C LEU A 17 -8.69 -5.65 -39.97
N ILE A 18 -8.10 -6.79 -40.38
CA ILE A 18 -7.70 -7.87 -39.47
C ILE A 18 -6.62 -7.39 -38.50
N ILE A 19 -5.60 -6.66 -38.97
CA ILE A 19 -4.54 -6.12 -38.12
C ILE A 19 -5.11 -5.12 -37.10
N LEU A 20 -6.05 -4.26 -37.50
CA LEU A 20 -6.71 -3.32 -36.59
C LEU A 20 -7.48 -4.06 -35.48
N ILE A 21 -8.25 -5.09 -35.83
CA ILE A 21 -8.98 -5.92 -34.87
C ILE A 21 -8.01 -6.68 -33.95
N LEU A 22 -6.91 -7.18 -34.50
CA LEU A 22 -5.86 -7.87 -33.72
C LEU A 22 -5.25 -6.94 -32.67
N VAL A 23 -4.89 -5.71 -33.04
CA VAL A 23 -4.35 -4.72 -32.11
C VAL A 23 -5.36 -4.38 -31.02
N LEU A 24 -6.65 -4.21 -31.38
CA LEU A 24 -7.71 -3.95 -30.41
C LEU A 24 -7.91 -5.13 -29.43
N SER A 25 -7.86 -6.37 -29.95
CA SER A 25 -7.96 -7.59 -29.14
C SER A 25 -6.79 -7.72 -28.15
N ILE A 26 -5.57 -7.42 -28.60
CA ILE A 26 -4.38 -7.39 -27.73
C ILE A 26 -4.55 -6.33 -26.63
N LEU A 27 -5.07 -5.15 -26.96
CA LEU A 27 -5.33 -4.10 -25.97
C LEU A 27 -6.32 -4.57 -24.88
N ILE A 28 -7.42 -5.21 -25.29
CA ILE A 28 -8.41 -5.78 -24.38
C ILE A 28 -7.80 -6.90 -23.52
N LEU A 29 -6.95 -7.75 -24.11
CA LEU A 29 -6.23 -8.79 -23.38
C LEU A 29 -5.27 -8.21 -22.34
N ILE A 30 -4.54 -7.14 -22.65
CA ILE A 30 -3.66 -6.47 -21.70
C ILE A 30 -4.48 -5.86 -20.56
N ILE A 31 -5.60 -5.20 -20.87
CA ILE A 31 -6.50 -4.63 -19.86
C ILE A 31 -7.06 -5.74 -18.97
N LYS A 32 -7.57 -6.84 -19.56
CA LYS A 32 -8.07 -7.99 -18.80
C LYS A 32 -6.97 -8.63 -17.96
N TRP A 33 -5.78 -8.83 -18.52
CA TRP A 33 -4.65 -9.41 -17.81
C TRP A 33 -4.22 -8.52 -16.63
N ARG A 34 -4.20 -7.20 -16.82
CA ARG A 34 -3.91 -6.25 -15.75
C ARG A 34 -5.03 -6.21 -14.70
N TYR A 35 -6.28 -6.27 -15.14
CA TYR A 35 -7.45 -6.36 -14.26
C TYR A 35 -7.39 -7.63 -13.39
N ASP A 36 -7.13 -8.78 -14.00
CA ASP A 36 -7.00 -10.06 -13.29
C ASP A 36 -5.79 -10.03 -12.34
N ALA A 37 -4.66 -9.43 -12.73
CA ALA A 37 -3.51 -9.27 -11.84
C ALA A 37 -3.82 -8.43 -10.60
N LEU A 38 -4.56 -7.32 -10.77
CA LEU A 38 -4.99 -6.45 -9.67
C LEU A 38 -6.11 -7.07 -8.81
N TYR A 39 -6.99 -7.86 -9.45
CA TYR A 39 -8.07 -8.54 -8.76
C TYR A 39 -7.54 -9.70 -7.92
N VAL A 40 -6.59 -10.47 -8.45
CA VAL A 40 -5.90 -11.53 -7.71
C VAL A 40 -5.11 -10.92 -6.54
N GLU A 41 -4.38 -9.83 -6.72
CA GLU A 41 -3.66 -9.17 -5.62
C GLU A 41 -4.58 -8.63 -4.50
N SER A 42 -5.84 -8.28 -4.82
CA SER A 42 -6.85 -7.84 -3.84
C SER A 42 -7.72 -8.96 -3.26
N THR A 43 -7.70 -10.18 -3.84
CA THR A 43 -8.53 -11.31 -3.38
C THR A 43 -7.73 -12.56 -2.95
N THR A 44 -6.43 -12.66 -3.22
CA THR A 44 -5.57 -13.76 -2.75
C THR A 44 -4.70 -13.36 -1.56
N ARG A 45 -5.38 -13.05 -0.44
CA ARG A 45 -4.88 -13.37 0.91
C ARG A 45 -5.97 -14.06 1.71
N THR A 46 -6.50 -15.16 1.17
CA THR A 46 -7.22 -16.14 1.99
C THR A 46 -6.95 -17.52 1.42
N ASP A 47 -6.17 -18.32 2.14
CA ASP A 47 -6.10 -19.76 1.95
C ASP A 47 -7.47 -20.34 2.32
N ALA A 48 -8.40 -20.36 1.37
CA ALA A 48 -9.53 -21.26 1.42
C ALA A 48 -9.04 -22.64 0.98
N GLU A 49 -8.45 -23.40 1.91
CA GLU A 49 -8.24 -24.83 1.70
C GLU A 49 -9.60 -25.52 1.63
N PHE A 50 -10.07 -25.81 0.42
CA PHE A 50 -11.20 -26.72 0.22
C PHE A 50 -10.74 -28.14 0.57
N SER A 51 -11.18 -28.66 1.71
CA SER A 51 -10.93 -30.04 2.10
C SER A 51 -11.88 -30.98 1.35
N ILE A 52 -11.34 -32.02 0.73
CA ILE A 52 -12.09 -33.10 0.04
C ILE A 52 -13.17 -33.71 0.96
N VAL A 53 -12.98 -33.63 2.27
CA VAL A 53 -13.93 -34.13 3.27
C VAL A 53 -15.23 -33.31 3.28
N ASP A 54 -15.17 -32.01 3.03
CA ASP A 54 -16.35 -31.13 3.01
C ASP A 54 -17.14 -31.29 1.70
N GLU A 55 -16.45 -31.54 0.58
CA GLU A 55 -17.09 -31.91 -0.68
C GLU A 55 -17.83 -33.26 -0.57
N ILE A 56 -17.22 -34.27 0.05
CA ILE A 56 -17.86 -35.58 0.23
C ILE A 56 -19.08 -35.48 1.15
N ARG A 57 -19.02 -34.66 2.20
CA ARG A 57 -20.18 -34.44 3.10
C ARG A 57 -21.33 -33.77 2.36
N LYS A 58 -21.02 -32.81 1.48
CA LYS A 58 -22.01 -32.09 0.66
C LYS A 58 -22.64 -32.97 -0.41
N ILE A 59 -21.84 -33.80 -1.09
CA ILE A 59 -22.36 -34.77 -2.07
C ILE A 59 -23.30 -35.77 -1.37
N LYS A 60 -22.96 -36.22 -0.16
CA LYS A 60 -23.82 -37.13 0.62
C LYS A 60 -25.13 -36.46 1.03
N SER A 61 -25.13 -35.19 1.43
CA SER A 61 -26.36 -34.47 1.75
C SER A 61 -27.24 -34.22 0.52
N ASP A 62 -26.64 -33.90 -0.62
CA ASP A 62 -27.36 -33.61 -1.86
C ASP A 62 -28.02 -34.88 -2.44
N ILE A 63 -27.36 -36.04 -2.32
CA ILE A 63 -27.95 -37.33 -2.69
C ILE A 63 -29.15 -37.69 -1.78
N ILE A 64 -29.09 -37.35 -0.49
CA ILE A 64 -30.20 -37.60 0.45
C ILE A 64 -31.39 -36.67 0.16
N ALA A 65 -31.15 -35.39 -0.14
CA ALA A 65 -32.18 -34.42 -0.50
C ALA A 65 -32.90 -34.79 -1.82
N THR A 66 -32.14 -35.25 -2.82
CA THR A 66 -32.68 -35.68 -4.12
C THR A 66 -33.57 -36.92 -4.01
N LYS A 67 -33.32 -37.79 -3.02
CA LYS A 67 -34.12 -39.00 -2.78
C LYS A 67 -35.48 -38.71 -2.11
N ASN A 68 -35.59 -37.59 -1.41
CA ASN A 68 -36.79 -37.21 -0.65
C ASN A 68 -37.71 -36.23 -1.40
N GLY A 69 -37.33 -35.81 -2.62
CA GLY A 69 -38.19 -34.98 -3.48
C GLY A 69 -38.26 -33.50 -3.10
N ASP A 70 -37.36 -33.03 -2.23
CA ASP A 70 -37.28 -31.62 -1.84
C ASP A 70 -36.56 -30.79 -2.92
N PRO A 71 -36.97 -29.53 -3.17
CA PRO A 71 -36.29 -28.67 -4.13
C PRO A 71 -34.84 -28.43 -3.68
N LEU A 72 -33.89 -28.62 -4.59
CA LEU A 72 -32.51 -28.21 -4.39
C LEU A 72 -32.48 -26.68 -4.36
N GLU A 73 -32.47 -26.10 -3.15
CA GLU A 73 -32.11 -24.70 -2.99
C GLU A 73 -30.66 -24.53 -3.43
N SER A 74 -30.45 -23.91 -4.59
CA SER A 74 -29.16 -23.33 -4.94
C SER A 74 -28.77 -22.43 -3.78
N PRO A 75 -27.67 -22.70 -3.07
CA PRO A 75 -27.18 -21.72 -2.12
C PRO A 75 -26.73 -20.55 -2.99
N ILE A 76 -27.53 -19.49 -3.03
CA ILE A 76 -26.96 -18.15 -3.16
C ILE A 76 -25.86 -18.18 -2.10
N PRO A 77 -24.58 -17.98 -2.48
CA PRO A 77 -23.51 -17.99 -1.50
C PRO A 77 -23.86 -16.89 -0.50
N VAL A 78 -24.39 -17.30 0.65
CA VAL A 78 -24.33 -16.49 1.85
C VAL A 78 -22.85 -16.38 2.06
N VAL A 79 -22.30 -15.21 1.71
CA VAL A 79 -21.04 -14.76 2.24
C VAL A 79 -21.23 -14.90 3.74
N VAL A 80 -20.73 -16.00 4.30
CA VAL A 80 -20.51 -16.08 5.72
C VAL A 80 -19.46 -15.00 5.90
N GLU A 81 -19.91 -13.79 6.23
CA GLU A 81 -19.04 -12.79 6.81
C GLU A 81 -18.37 -13.52 7.95
N ASP A 82 -17.09 -13.83 7.73
CA ASP A 82 -16.19 -14.21 8.80
C ASP A 82 -16.29 -13.02 9.75
N LYS A 83 -17.17 -13.11 10.76
CA LYS A 83 -17.23 -12.21 11.92
C LYS A 83 -15.95 -12.45 12.72
N LYS A 84 -14.82 -12.12 12.12
CA LYS A 84 -13.55 -11.87 12.77
C LYS A 84 -13.46 -10.36 12.84
N ASP A 85 -13.87 -9.81 13.98
CA ASP A 85 -13.52 -8.50 14.55
C ASP A 85 -12.86 -7.43 13.65
N ASN A 86 -13.40 -7.23 12.45
CA ASN A 86 -12.93 -6.22 11.53
C ASN A 86 -13.72 -4.95 11.77
N VAL A 87 -13.03 -3.82 11.76
CA VAL A 87 -13.59 -2.50 11.94
C VAL A 87 -13.37 -1.70 10.67
N THR A 88 -14.44 -1.05 10.22
CA THR A 88 -14.42 -0.23 9.02
C THR A 88 -14.21 1.24 9.38
N ILE A 89 -13.28 1.87 8.67
CA ILE A 89 -13.01 3.31 8.74
C ILE A 89 -13.31 3.92 7.38
N ASN A 90 -13.96 5.07 7.36
CA ASN A 90 -14.15 5.85 6.14
C ASN A 90 -13.40 7.17 6.29
N ILE A 91 -12.56 7.49 5.31
CA ILE A 91 -11.85 8.76 5.21
C ILE A 91 -12.41 9.53 4.03
N SER A 92 -12.93 10.72 4.31
CA SER A 92 -13.45 11.64 3.30
C SER A 92 -12.31 12.41 2.63
N GLU A 93 -12.61 13.02 1.48
CA GLU A 93 -11.64 13.88 0.81
C GLU A 93 -11.27 15.08 1.70
N ASN A 94 -9.96 15.34 1.85
CA ASN A 94 -9.40 16.41 2.68
C ASN A 94 -9.86 16.36 4.16
N GLU A 95 -10.18 15.16 4.67
CA GLU A 95 -10.52 15.00 6.08
C GLU A 95 -9.32 15.35 6.97
N PRO A 96 -9.50 16.21 8.00
CA PRO A 96 -8.40 16.61 8.86
C PRO A 96 -7.92 15.44 9.73
N VAL A 97 -6.62 15.42 10.03
CA VAL A 97 -5.98 14.35 10.83
C VAL A 97 -6.64 14.18 12.21
N ASP A 98 -7.13 15.26 12.82
CA ASP A 98 -7.89 15.18 14.09
C ASP A 98 -9.15 14.34 13.98
N SER A 99 -9.93 14.49 12.90
CA SER A 99 -11.14 13.69 12.65
C SER A 99 -10.80 12.22 12.40
N ILE A 100 -9.75 11.97 11.62
CA ILE A 100 -9.25 10.62 11.35
C ILE A 100 -8.81 9.96 12.66
N ALA A 101 -8.05 10.67 13.51
CA ALA A 101 -7.59 10.16 14.79
C ALA A 101 -8.77 9.82 15.72
N ASN A 102 -9.78 10.68 15.79
CA ASN A 102 -10.99 10.42 16.59
C ASN A 102 -11.73 9.17 16.08
N SER A 103 -11.88 9.03 14.76
CA SER A 103 -12.49 7.84 14.15
C SER A 103 -11.72 6.56 14.50
N LEU A 104 -10.39 6.60 14.41
CA LEU A 104 -9.53 5.47 14.80
C LEU A 104 -9.65 5.13 16.30
N LEU A 105 -9.75 6.13 17.17
CA LEU A 105 -9.92 5.95 18.61
C LEU A 105 -11.28 5.31 18.93
N GLU A 106 -12.37 5.82 18.36
CA GLU A 106 -13.72 5.28 18.54
C GLU A 106 -13.83 3.82 18.10
N LYS A 107 -13.05 3.44 17.09
CA LYS A 107 -12.96 2.08 16.56
C LYS A 107 -11.96 1.19 17.30
N GLY A 108 -11.23 1.73 18.28
CA GLY A 108 -10.25 1.01 19.09
C GLY A 108 -8.98 0.64 18.33
N LEU A 109 -8.70 1.26 17.19
CA LEU A 109 -7.49 1.03 16.38
C LEU A 109 -6.28 1.81 16.91
N ILE A 110 -6.52 2.86 17.71
CA ILE A 110 -5.52 3.59 18.47
C ILE A 110 -6.00 3.78 19.91
N GLN A 111 -5.09 4.07 20.83
CA GLN A 111 -5.40 4.31 22.25
C GLN A 111 -5.42 5.79 22.62
N ASP A 112 -4.69 6.62 21.87
CA ASP A 112 -4.47 8.04 22.17
C ASP A 112 -4.31 8.81 20.85
N THR A 113 -5.13 9.86 20.67
CA THR A 113 -5.15 10.68 19.46
C THR A 113 -3.93 11.58 19.35
N GLU A 114 -3.40 12.10 20.46
CA GLU A 114 -2.23 12.96 20.47
C GLU A 114 -0.98 12.18 20.12
N VAL A 115 -0.80 10.99 20.70
CA VAL A 115 0.32 10.09 20.36
C VAL A 115 0.28 9.72 18.87
N PHE A 116 -0.90 9.42 18.34
CA PHE A 116 -1.07 9.14 16.92
C PHE A 116 -0.70 10.35 16.05
N LYS A 117 -1.18 11.56 16.40
CA LYS A 117 -0.85 12.79 15.66
C LYS A 117 0.63 13.11 15.68
N VAL A 118 1.30 12.93 16.82
CA VAL A 118 2.76 13.08 16.93
C VAL A 118 3.45 12.10 16.00
N MET A 119 3.05 10.81 16.01
CA MET A 119 3.60 9.80 15.11
C MET A 119 3.41 10.17 13.63
N VAL A 120 2.20 10.57 13.23
CA VAL A 120 1.89 11.01 11.86
C VAL A 120 2.75 12.20 11.46
N ASN A 121 2.88 13.18 12.36
CA ASN A 121 3.68 14.37 12.14
C ASN A 121 5.16 14.03 11.98
N ASP A 122 5.71 13.21 12.87
CA ASP A 122 7.12 12.82 12.89
C ASP A 122 7.49 11.99 11.65
N MET A 123 6.55 11.18 11.15
CA MET A 123 6.68 10.45 9.89
C MET A 123 6.54 11.34 8.65
N GLY A 124 6.07 12.59 8.80
CA GLY A 124 5.84 13.51 7.70
C GLY A 124 4.61 13.19 6.86
N LEU A 125 3.63 12.49 7.44
CA LEU A 125 2.45 11.95 6.75
C LEU A 125 1.17 12.75 6.97
N TYR A 126 1.23 13.90 7.64
CA TYR A 126 0.06 14.70 8.03
C TYR A 126 -0.88 15.02 6.86
N ASN A 127 -0.33 15.25 5.67
CA ASN A 127 -1.08 15.57 4.45
C ASN A 127 -1.11 14.41 3.43
N SER A 128 -0.85 13.18 3.87
CA SER A 128 -0.68 12.02 2.99
C SER A 128 -1.83 11.01 3.06
N PHE A 129 -2.86 11.28 3.84
CA PHE A 129 -4.04 10.41 3.95
C PHE A 129 -4.80 10.34 2.63
N VAL A 130 -5.21 9.13 2.26
CA VAL A 130 -5.95 8.84 1.04
C VAL A 130 -7.42 8.60 1.40
N SER A 131 -8.33 9.26 0.69
CA SER A 131 -9.77 9.05 0.88
C SER A 131 -10.18 7.65 0.45
N GLY A 132 -11.15 7.08 1.17
CA GLY A 132 -11.63 5.74 0.91
C GLY A 132 -12.17 5.04 2.14
N THR A 133 -12.64 3.81 1.92
CA THR A 133 -13.14 2.93 2.98
C THR A 133 -12.14 1.80 3.21
N TYR A 134 -11.73 1.62 4.46
CA TYR A 134 -10.70 0.67 4.87
C TYR A 134 -11.26 -0.29 5.92
N SER A 135 -10.78 -1.53 5.91
CA SER A 135 -11.15 -2.55 6.90
C SER A 135 -9.89 -3.05 7.61
N PHE A 136 -9.88 -2.97 8.93
CA PHE A 136 -8.78 -3.39 9.77
C PHE A 136 -9.24 -4.38 10.82
N LYS A 137 -8.38 -5.31 11.23
CA LYS A 137 -8.62 -6.11 12.43
C LYS A 137 -8.52 -5.21 13.66
N LYS A 138 -9.31 -5.47 14.71
CA LYS A 138 -9.25 -4.70 15.98
C LYS A 138 -7.86 -4.66 16.62
N ASP A 139 -7.04 -5.69 16.39
CA ASP A 139 -5.69 -5.84 16.92
C ASP A 139 -4.60 -5.43 15.91
N SER A 140 -4.97 -4.79 14.80
CA SER A 140 -4.02 -4.26 13.83
C SER A 140 -3.02 -3.30 14.50
N LYS A 141 -1.74 -3.42 14.12
CA LYS A 141 -0.70 -2.50 14.61
C LYS A 141 -0.96 -1.10 14.06
N ILE A 142 -0.81 -0.09 14.92
CA ILE A 142 -1.00 1.32 14.57
C ILE A 142 -0.17 1.72 13.34
N LEU A 143 1.08 1.24 13.25
CA LEU A 143 1.96 1.50 12.12
C LEU A 143 1.40 0.95 10.80
N ASP A 144 0.91 -0.29 10.78
CA ASP A 144 0.34 -0.92 9.58
C ASP A 144 -0.94 -0.22 9.14
N THR A 145 -1.80 0.15 10.11
CA THR A 145 -2.98 0.97 9.88
C THR A 145 -2.59 2.30 9.23
N LEU A 146 -1.63 3.02 9.80
CA LEU A 146 -1.16 4.30 9.26
C LEU A 146 -0.61 4.17 7.83
N MET A 147 0.24 3.18 7.57
CA MET A 147 0.80 2.94 6.23
C MET A 147 -0.29 2.66 5.19
N THR A 148 -1.34 1.94 5.59
CA THR A 148 -2.49 1.66 4.73
C THR A 148 -3.28 2.93 4.41
N LEU A 149 -3.57 3.74 5.44
CA LEU A 149 -4.36 4.98 5.28
C LEU A 149 -3.63 6.06 4.47
N THR A 150 -2.30 6.02 4.42
CA THR A 150 -1.48 6.98 3.67
C THR A 150 -0.86 6.39 2.40
N ASN A 151 -1.27 5.17 2.01
CA ASN A 151 -0.70 4.41 0.90
C ASN A 151 0.85 4.47 0.87
N SER A 152 1.46 4.29 2.04
CA SER A 152 2.90 4.41 2.26
C SER A 152 3.51 3.06 2.62
N SER A 153 4.84 3.00 2.68
CA SER A 153 5.56 1.78 3.08
C SER A 153 6.59 2.12 4.16
N TYR A 154 6.64 1.27 5.19
CA TYR A 154 7.64 1.37 6.25
C TYR A 154 8.90 0.61 5.85
N ARG A 155 10.07 1.27 5.97
CA ARG A 155 11.38 0.66 5.74
C ARG A 155 12.41 1.16 6.73
N GLU A 156 13.30 0.26 7.15
CA GLU A 156 14.44 0.57 7.99
C GLU A 156 15.74 0.46 7.18
N TYR A 157 16.66 1.37 7.45
CA TYR A 157 17.97 1.42 6.81
C TYR A 157 19.06 1.53 7.87
N ASP A 158 19.99 0.60 7.84
CA ASP A 158 21.17 0.64 8.70
C ASP A 158 22.30 1.38 8.02
N PHE A 159 22.98 2.25 8.77
CA PHE A 159 24.20 2.90 8.30
C PHE A 159 25.11 3.29 9.47
N GLU A 160 26.32 3.71 9.15
CA GLU A 160 27.34 4.09 10.12
C GLU A 160 27.85 5.50 9.85
N ILE A 161 27.92 6.29 10.93
CA ILE A 161 28.58 7.60 10.96
C ILE A 161 29.97 7.42 11.52
N VAL A 162 30.97 7.91 10.80
CA VAL A 162 32.38 7.90 11.23
C VAL A 162 32.67 9.18 12.02
N GLU A 163 33.62 9.11 12.94
CA GLU A 163 34.03 10.26 13.75
C GLU A 163 34.46 11.45 12.87
N GLY A 164 33.93 12.62 13.20
CA GLY A 164 34.21 13.88 12.49
C GLY A 164 33.43 14.10 11.19
N GLU A 165 32.51 13.21 10.81
CA GLU A 165 31.64 13.45 9.65
C GLU A 165 30.66 14.61 9.89
N ASN A 166 30.57 15.49 8.90
CA ASN A 166 29.67 16.65 8.90
C ASN A 166 28.35 16.34 8.16
N ALA A 167 27.43 17.31 8.18
CA ALA A 167 26.11 17.20 7.55
C ALA A 167 26.17 16.77 6.09
N GLN A 168 27.15 17.27 5.32
CA GLN A 168 27.30 16.90 3.92
C GLN A 168 27.65 15.41 3.76
N ALA A 169 28.62 14.90 4.52
CA ALA A 169 29.02 13.49 4.46
C ALA A 169 27.89 12.56 4.90
N VAL A 170 27.20 12.91 5.99
CA VAL A 170 26.03 12.16 6.49
C VAL A 170 24.87 12.20 5.49
N GLY A 171 24.59 13.37 4.90
CA GLY A 171 23.57 13.55 3.87
C GLY A 171 23.79 12.67 2.65
N LYS A 172 25.03 12.57 2.16
CA LYS A 172 25.40 11.64 1.06
C LYS A 172 25.07 10.20 1.38
N LYS A 173 25.42 9.74 2.59
CA LYS A 173 25.12 8.37 3.05
C LYS A 173 23.62 8.13 3.11
N LEU A 174 22.87 9.04 3.73
CA LEU A 174 21.40 8.95 3.84
C LEU A 174 20.72 8.93 2.46
N LEU A 175 21.22 9.72 1.51
CA LEU A 175 20.72 9.72 0.13
C LEU A 175 21.02 8.39 -0.56
N SER A 176 22.25 7.87 -0.41
CA SER A 176 22.68 6.63 -1.05
C SER A 176 21.89 5.39 -0.60
N ILE A 177 21.43 5.37 0.66
CA ILE A 177 20.59 4.29 1.20
C ILE A 177 19.09 4.52 0.96
N GLY A 178 18.70 5.69 0.41
CA GLY A 178 17.30 6.04 0.16
C GLY A 178 16.50 6.50 1.37
N ALA A 179 17.17 6.85 2.47
CA ALA A 179 16.53 7.38 3.68
C ALA A 179 16.05 8.84 3.51
N ILE A 180 16.67 9.60 2.61
CA ILE A 180 16.27 10.96 2.23
C ILE A 180 16.22 11.12 0.70
N LYS A 181 15.59 12.20 0.23
CA LYS A 181 15.44 12.49 -1.21
C LYS A 181 16.44 13.51 -1.78
N SER A 182 17.05 14.34 -0.94
CA SER A 182 18.02 15.37 -1.34
C SER A 182 19.04 15.59 -0.22
N GLU A 183 20.32 15.47 -0.59
CA GLU A 183 21.46 15.82 0.28
C GLU A 183 21.45 17.32 0.60
N GLU A 184 21.16 18.16 -0.40
CA GLU A 184 21.18 19.62 -0.27
C GLU A 184 20.12 20.10 0.72
N ALA A 185 18.90 19.55 0.65
CA ALA A 185 17.83 19.88 1.59
C ALA A 185 18.17 19.46 3.02
N PHE A 186 18.86 18.32 3.18
CA PHE A 186 19.35 17.84 4.48
C PHE A 186 20.42 18.77 5.05
N ASP A 187 21.44 19.09 4.25
CA ASP A 187 22.54 19.98 4.65
C ASP A 187 22.03 21.38 5.01
N GLN A 188 21.10 21.92 4.21
CA GLN A 188 20.47 23.21 4.48
C GLN A 188 19.70 23.19 5.81
N GLN A 189 18.92 22.14 6.07
CA GLN A 189 18.20 22.03 7.35
C GLN A 189 19.16 21.89 8.53
N CYS A 190 20.30 21.21 8.37
CA CYS A 190 21.32 21.15 9.43
C CYS A 190 21.93 22.53 9.74
N LYS A 191 22.14 23.38 8.72
CA LYS A 191 22.62 24.75 8.88
C LYS A 191 21.63 25.65 9.61
N GLU A 192 20.36 25.55 9.24
CA GLU A 192 19.29 26.31 9.89
C GLU A 192 19.15 25.94 11.37
N LEU A 193 19.44 24.69 11.71
CA LEU A 193 19.43 24.17 13.08
C LEU A 193 20.77 24.36 13.82
N GLY A 194 21.85 24.74 13.14
CA GLY A 194 23.19 24.93 13.73
C GLY A 194 23.86 23.64 14.21
N VAL A 195 23.57 22.50 13.56
CA VAL A 195 24.01 21.16 13.97
C VAL A 195 24.94 20.47 12.96
N GLU A 196 25.54 21.22 12.04
CA GLU A 196 26.28 20.70 10.89
C GLU A 196 27.43 19.78 11.26
N ASN A 197 28.01 19.95 12.45
CA ASN A 197 29.13 19.17 12.96
C ASN A 197 28.79 18.45 14.29
N SER A 198 27.51 18.28 14.61
CA SER A 198 27.03 17.72 15.89
C SER A 198 26.67 16.23 15.83
N PHE A 199 27.03 15.55 14.73
CA PHE A 199 26.72 14.13 14.54
C PHE A 199 27.61 13.24 15.40
N LYS A 200 27.00 12.23 16.02
CA LYS A 200 27.73 11.27 16.85
C LYS A 200 28.13 10.07 16.00
N ALA A 201 29.39 9.65 16.12
CA ALA A 201 29.86 8.43 15.48
C ALA A 201 29.11 7.20 16.03
N GLY A 202 28.90 6.20 15.16
CA GLY A 202 28.25 4.94 15.54
C GLY A 202 27.31 4.40 14.48
N LYS A 203 26.66 3.28 14.82
CA LYS A 203 25.68 2.60 13.97
C LYS A 203 24.28 3.09 14.28
N TYR A 204 23.52 3.38 13.23
CA TYR A 204 22.17 3.89 13.32
C TYR A 204 21.24 3.13 12.38
N THR A 205 20.01 2.94 12.84
CA THR A 205 18.89 2.47 12.01
C THR A 205 17.94 3.63 11.79
N ILE A 206 17.65 3.99 10.55
CA ILE A 206 16.69 5.04 10.19
C ILE A 206 15.44 4.41 9.62
N SER A 207 14.30 4.78 10.17
CA SER A 207 13.00 4.36 9.70
C SER A 207 12.42 5.40 8.74
N THR A 208 11.78 4.95 7.68
CA THR A 208 11.04 5.79 6.72
C THR A 208 9.59 5.31 6.59
N PRO A 209 8.63 6.21 6.32
CA PRO A 209 8.81 7.65 6.17
C PRO A 209 9.10 8.36 7.51
N SER A 210 9.98 9.35 7.48
CA SER A 210 10.36 10.18 8.63
C SER A 210 10.65 11.59 8.13
N LYS A 211 10.26 12.61 8.90
CA LYS A 211 10.72 13.98 8.67
C LYS A 211 12.23 14.04 8.82
N VAL A 212 12.85 14.88 8.00
CA VAL A 212 14.30 15.07 8.01
C VAL A 212 14.79 15.59 9.36
N ILE A 213 14.05 16.51 10.00
CA ILE A 213 14.39 16.96 11.36
C ILE A 213 14.46 15.82 12.38
N LYS A 214 13.54 14.84 12.31
CA LYS A 214 13.55 13.67 13.21
C LYS A 214 14.74 12.75 12.96
N ILE A 215 15.20 12.66 11.71
CA ILE A 215 16.45 11.98 11.39
C ILE A 215 17.62 12.74 12.03
N ILE A 216 17.69 14.07 11.87
CA ILE A 216 18.76 14.90 12.43
C ILE A 216 18.80 14.80 13.97
N GLU A 217 17.65 14.89 14.64
CA GLU A 217 17.53 14.72 16.10
C GLU A 217 18.12 13.38 16.55
N LYS A 218 17.78 12.30 15.85
CA LYS A 218 18.29 10.95 16.15
C LYS A 218 19.82 10.86 16.01
N LEU A 219 20.38 11.45 14.97
CA LEU A 219 21.81 11.36 14.65
C LEU A 219 22.69 12.29 15.50
N THR A 220 22.10 13.36 16.04
CA THR A 220 22.78 14.31 16.94
C THR A 220 22.48 14.03 18.43
N SER A 221 21.45 13.23 18.70
CA SER A 221 20.83 13.04 20.03
C SER A 221 20.37 14.34 20.68
N GLN A 222 19.84 15.27 19.88
CA GLN A 222 19.29 16.54 20.34
C GLN A 222 17.80 16.60 20.03
N THR A 223 17.02 17.31 20.84
CA THR A 223 15.64 17.69 20.51
C THR A 223 15.68 19.05 19.84
N LEU A 224 15.12 19.16 18.64
CA LEU A 224 15.27 20.33 17.78
C LEU A 224 13.88 20.86 17.41
N ASP A 225 13.64 22.12 17.75
CA ASP A 225 12.41 22.81 17.36
C ASP A 225 12.62 23.55 16.04
N GLN A 226 11.66 23.43 15.11
CA GLN A 226 11.62 24.32 13.95
C GLN A 226 11.25 25.72 14.44
N LYS A 227 12.15 26.69 14.24
CA LYS A 227 11.86 28.11 14.49
C LYS A 227 10.90 28.68 13.45
#